data_AF-A0A928MTW4-F1
#
_entry.id   AF-A0A928MTW4-F1
#
_cell.length_a   1.000
_cell.length_b   1.000
_cell.length_c   1.000
_cell.angle_alpha   90.00
_cell.angle_beta   90.00
_cell.angle_gamma   90.00
#
_symmetry.space_group_name_H-M   'P 1'
#
loop_
_entity.id
_entity.type
_entity.pdbx_description
1 polymer ?
#
loop_
_entity_poly.entity_id
_entity_poly.type
_entity_poly.pdbx_seq_one_letter_code
_entity_poly.pdbx_strand_id
1 'polypeptide(L)'
;MNRDAISRVMAMETLFDRLSGANPYTVTTTPSLREEYRQLLQYFENGQWMRDFLLEEKGLFPHDLKRGILSEDAVYDLICRVEEAAKYNKGDHIMNYLPYVNIKQGTKSVARFSQGNTLPLIQRPFGFASFAPQTNESRGNWYYHPEDRSFEGFRLTHQPSPWIGEHGAIVMLPQMGTPYVEYGKNWSSFRPADAVLTPGYAKYHLLRSFCDFELAPTEYGACVKVRFEKDYDRFLSILPVFDAVNEYRFEPETNRLYAKTDSNTMKTYDDGKLAAYFVFQFAPGTIDTEKTLVESAERGTKEPGLAISGKHTGIHLALRDKEVTFTMATSFISHDQALQNLFHDATFESFDALVAENNVIWNEYLSRVEIQADEDRMKAFYSAMYRAFLYPHKAYEPGSEGPIHYSPAADKVLPGVRYTDNGFWDTYRTVYPFYSI
;
A
#
# COMPACT_ATOMS: atom_id res chain seq x y z
N MET A 1 -23.73 -34.25 21.18
CA MET A 1 -22.89 -33.30 20.42
C MET A 1 -22.56 -33.94 19.09
N ASN A 2 -22.89 -33.27 17.99
CA ASN A 2 -22.58 -33.74 16.65
C ASN A 2 -21.11 -33.38 16.34
N ARG A 3 -20.17 -34.20 16.82
CA ARG A 3 -18.72 -33.94 16.72
C ARG A 3 -18.29 -33.72 15.26
N ASP A 4 -18.89 -34.45 14.33
CA ASP A 4 -18.58 -34.34 12.90
C ASP A 4 -19.02 -33.00 12.31
N ALA A 5 -20.17 -32.45 12.75
CA ALA A 5 -20.61 -31.12 12.34
C ALA A 5 -19.72 -30.02 12.91
N ILE A 6 -19.33 -30.12 14.20
CA ILE A 6 -18.45 -29.15 14.83
C ILE A 6 -17.08 -29.11 14.12
N SER A 7 -16.46 -30.28 13.89
CA SER A 7 -15.17 -30.34 13.19
C SER A 7 -15.25 -29.81 11.76
N ARG A 8 -16.36 -30.08 11.05
CA ARG A 8 -16.58 -29.53 9.70
C ARG A 8 -16.72 -28.01 9.72
N VAL A 9 -17.51 -27.46 10.64
CA VAL A 9 -17.68 -26.00 10.78
C VAL A 9 -16.35 -25.33 11.11
N MET A 10 -15.55 -25.88 12.02
CA MET A 10 -14.21 -25.34 12.32
C MET A 10 -13.29 -25.34 11.09
N ALA A 11 -13.30 -26.42 10.31
CA ALA A 11 -12.48 -26.51 9.10
C ALA A 11 -12.93 -25.49 8.04
N MET A 12 -14.24 -25.38 7.80
CA MET A 12 -14.77 -24.41 6.84
C MET A 12 -14.62 -22.97 7.30
N GLU A 13 -14.70 -22.69 8.61
CA GLU A 13 -14.42 -21.38 9.19
C GLU A 13 -12.96 -20.97 8.93
N THR A 14 -12.02 -21.91 9.08
CA THR A 14 -10.59 -21.67 8.76
C THR A 14 -10.40 -21.33 7.28
N LEU A 15 -11.09 -22.05 6.38
CA LEU A 15 -11.05 -21.72 4.95
C LEU A 15 -11.69 -20.36 4.68
N PHE A 16 -12.85 -20.09 5.28
CA PHE A 16 -13.58 -18.84 5.12
C PHE A 16 -12.77 -17.64 5.56
N ASP A 17 -12.13 -17.70 6.73
CA ASP A 17 -11.26 -16.63 7.23
C ASP A 17 -10.11 -16.34 6.29
N ARG A 18 -9.47 -17.40 5.79
CA ARG A 18 -8.33 -17.28 4.89
C ARG A 18 -8.73 -16.73 3.53
N LEU A 19 -9.86 -17.19 2.97
CA LEU A 19 -10.38 -16.73 1.69
C LEU A 19 -10.95 -15.30 1.79
N SER A 20 -11.59 -14.95 2.90
CA SER A 20 -12.12 -13.60 3.15
C SER A 20 -11.00 -12.59 3.39
N GLY A 21 -9.91 -13.02 4.04
CA GLY A 21 -8.68 -12.24 4.19
C GLY A 21 -7.84 -12.16 2.92
N ALA A 22 -8.03 -13.09 1.97
CA ALA A 22 -7.33 -13.07 0.70
C ALA A 22 -8.02 -12.14 -0.31
N ASN A 23 -7.22 -11.59 -1.23
CA ASN A 23 -7.75 -10.87 -2.37
C ASN A 23 -8.50 -11.83 -3.31
N PRO A 24 -9.71 -11.49 -3.77
CA PRO A 24 -10.48 -12.31 -4.73
C PRO A 24 -9.68 -12.72 -5.98
N TYR A 25 -8.86 -11.83 -6.53
CA TYR A 25 -7.98 -12.15 -7.67
C TYR A 25 -6.94 -13.20 -7.30
N THR A 26 -6.26 -13.05 -6.17
CA THR A 26 -5.27 -14.02 -5.67
C THR A 26 -5.92 -15.39 -5.42
N VAL A 27 -7.18 -15.42 -4.96
CA VAL A 27 -7.98 -16.65 -4.86
C VAL A 27 -8.17 -17.30 -6.23
N THR A 28 -8.37 -16.53 -7.30
CA THR A 28 -8.57 -17.07 -8.65
C THR A 28 -7.28 -17.50 -9.36
N THR A 29 -6.11 -16.96 -9.00
CA THR A 29 -4.84 -17.28 -9.66
C THR A 29 -4.05 -18.34 -8.89
N THR A 30 -4.04 -18.27 -7.56
CA THR A 30 -3.25 -19.15 -6.70
C THR A 30 -3.86 -20.55 -6.64
N PRO A 31 -3.11 -21.63 -7.02
CA PRO A 31 -3.67 -22.98 -7.05
C PRO A 31 -4.21 -23.49 -5.71
N SER A 32 -3.51 -23.22 -4.61
CA SER A 32 -3.94 -23.65 -3.27
C SER A 32 -5.23 -22.95 -2.83
N LEU A 33 -5.31 -21.62 -2.99
CA LEU A 33 -6.51 -20.85 -2.65
C LEU A 33 -7.71 -21.21 -3.55
N ARG A 34 -7.47 -21.53 -4.84
CA ARG A 34 -8.53 -22.04 -5.71
C ARG A 34 -9.14 -23.35 -5.20
N GLU A 35 -8.29 -24.25 -4.69
CA GLU A 35 -8.77 -25.52 -4.15
C GLU A 35 -9.55 -25.33 -2.87
N GLU A 36 -9.08 -24.46 -1.98
CA GLU A 36 -9.80 -24.05 -0.77
C GLU A 36 -11.15 -23.40 -1.10
N TYR A 37 -11.19 -22.51 -2.10
CA TYR A 37 -12.42 -21.89 -2.59
C TYR A 37 -13.40 -22.92 -3.15
N ARG A 38 -12.95 -23.92 -3.92
CA ARG A 38 -13.81 -25.00 -4.41
C ARG A 38 -14.43 -25.80 -3.27
N GLN A 39 -13.67 -26.08 -2.21
CA GLN A 39 -14.19 -26.79 -1.05
C GLN A 39 -15.28 -25.99 -0.34
N LEU A 40 -15.06 -24.69 -0.15
CA LEU A 40 -16.04 -23.78 0.45
C LEU A 40 -17.29 -23.65 -0.43
N LEU A 41 -17.11 -23.45 -1.74
CA LEU A 41 -18.21 -23.36 -2.70
C LEU A 41 -19.04 -24.65 -2.69
N GLN A 42 -18.39 -25.82 -2.70
CA GLN A 42 -19.09 -27.10 -2.62
C GLN A 42 -19.89 -27.25 -1.32
N TYR A 43 -19.32 -26.84 -0.17
CA TYR A 43 -20.00 -26.83 1.12
C TYR A 43 -21.24 -25.93 1.13
N PHE A 44 -21.20 -24.83 0.40
CA PHE A 44 -22.32 -23.90 0.25
C PHE A 44 -23.38 -24.46 -0.71
N GLU A 45 -22.99 -24.85 -1.93
CA GLU A 45 -23.89 -25.30 -2.99
C GLU A 45 -24.63 -26.61 -2.68
N ASN A 46 -24.00 -27.54 -1.96
CA ASN A 46 -24.62 -28.81 -1.60
C ASN A 46 -25.56 -28.71 -0.36
N GLY A 47 -25.79 -27.49 0.13
CA GLY A 47 -26.64 -27.19 1.28
C GLY A 47 -26.11 -27.73 2.61
N GLN A 48 -24.82 -28.11 2.70
CA GLN A 48 -24.23 -28.59 3.94
C GLN A 48 -24.14 -27.47 4.98
N TRP A 49 -23.84 -26.25 4.55
CA TRP A 49 -23.87 -25.06 5.42
C TRP A 49 -25.23 -24.87 6.11
N MET A 50 -26.33 -25.00 5.36
CA MET A 50 -27.69 -24.87 5.89
C MET A 50 -28.01 -25.97 6.91
N ARG A 51 -27.54 -27.21 6.66
CA ARG A 51 -27.70 -28.30 7.63
C ARG A 51 -26.94 -28.03 8.93
N ASP A 52 -25.76 -27.42 8.84
CA ASP A 52 -24.95 -27.07 10.00
C ASP A 52 -25.50 -25.85 10.75
N PHE A 53 -26.03 -24.86 10.04
CA PHE A 53 -26.80 -23.74 10.60
C PHE A 53 -28.02 -24.22 11.38
N LEU A 54 -28.81 -25.16 10.84
CA LEU A 54 -29.96 -25.72 11.55
C LEU A 54 -29.59 -26.56 12.79
N LEU A 55 -28.36 -27.06 12.88
CA LEU A 55 -27.85 -27.71 14.10
C LEU A 55 -27.43 -26.67 15.14
N GLU A 56 -26.89 -25.55 14.69
CA GLU A 56 -26.53 -24.40 15.51
C GLU A 56 -27.78 -23.78 16.16
N GLU A 57 -28.85 -23.56 15.39
CA GLU A 57 -30.15 -23.05 15.87
C GLU A 57 -30.78 -23.95 16.95
N LYS A 58 -30.43 -25.24 16.96
CA LYS A 58 -30.85 -26.22 17.98
C LYS A 58 -29.96 -26.21 19.23
N GLY A 59 -28.98 -25.31 19.32
CA GLY A 59 -28.03 -25.21 20.42
C GLY A 59 -27.06 -26.39 20.51
N LEU A 60 -26.79 -27.08 19.38
CA LEU A 60 -25.94 -28.28 19.37
C LEU A 60 -24.44 -27.97 19.23
N PHE A 61 -24.08 -26.69 19.09
CA PHE A 61 -22.70 -26.20 18.96
C PHE A 61 -22.22 -25.52 20.25
N PRO A 62 -20.91 -25.60 20.56
CA PRO A 62 -20.31 -24.85 21.66
C PRO A 62 -20.53 -23.35 21.52
N HIS A 63 -20.69 -22.64 22.64
CA HIS A 63 -20.92 -21.20 22.62
C HIS A 63 -19.74 -20.40 22.07
N ASP A 64 -18.52 -20.89 22.26
CA ASP A 64 -17.24 -20.32 21.85
C ASP A 64 -16.84 -20.66 20.39
N LEU A 65 -17.64 -21.47 19.69
CA LEU A 65 -17.39 -21.77 18.28
C LEU A 65 -17.65 -20.52 17.42
N LYS A 66 -16.65 -20.13 16.62
CA LYS A 66 -16.76 -19.07 15.61
C LYS A 66 -17.69 -19.53 14.47
N ARG A 67 -18.50 -18.60 13.93
CA ARG A 67 -19.70 -18.92 13.11
C ARG A 67 -19.80 -18.09 11.83
N GLY A 68 -18.72 -17.47 11.38
CA GLY A 68 -18.74 -16.63 10.17
C GLY A 68 -19.22 -17.41 8.95
N ILE A 69 -18.80 -18.67 8.81
CA ILE A 69 -19.19 -19.57 7.72
C ILE A 69 -20.67 -19.97 7.71
N LEU A 70 -21.40 -19.73 8.81
CA LEU A 70 -22.83 -20.01 8.89
C LEU A 70 -23.69 -18.81 8.50
N SER A 71 -23.07 -17.65 8.23
CA SER A 71 -23.75 -16.48 7.69
C SER A 71 -23.90 -16.60 6.18
N GLU A 72 -25.14 -16.77 5.69
CA GLU A 72 -25.44 -16.83 4.26
C GLU A 72 -24.86 -15.63 3.51
N ASP A 73 -25.12 -14.43 4.02
CA ASP A 73 -24.68 -13.18 3.42
C ASP A 73 -23.15 -13.09 3.35
N ALA A 74 -22.45 -13.51 4.41
CA ALA A 74 -20.99 -13.42 4.45
C ALA A 74 -20.32 -14.40 3.47
N VAL A 75 -20.86 -15.61 3.35
CA VAL A 75 -20.36 -16.60 2.38
C VAL A 75 -20.73 -16.20 0.95
N TYR A 76 -21.95 -15.70 0.74
CA TYR A 76 -22.41 -15.24 -0.56
C TYR A 76 -21.60 -14.04 -1.08
N ASP A 77 -21.28 -13.08 -0.22
CA ASP A 77 -20.42 -11.94 -0.55
C ASP A 77 -19.03 -12.41 -1.01
N LEU A 78 -18.39 -13.33 -0.26
CA LEU A 78 -17.11 -13.92 -0.67
C LEU A 78 -17.20 -14.60 -2.05
N ILE A 79 -18.26 -15.38 -2.29
CA ILE A 79 -18.47 -16.05 -3.57
C ILE A 79 -18.60 -15.02 -4.70
N CYS A 80 -19.43 -13.99 -4.53
CA CYS A 80 -19.63 -12.95 -5.54
C CYS A 80 -18.32 -12.25 -5.89
N ARG A 81 -17.53 -11.85 -4.89
CA ARG A 81 -16.23 -11.20 -5.12
C ARG A 81 -15.27 -12.08 -5.91
N VAL A 82 -15.17 -13.37 -5.56
CA VAL A 82 -14.28 -14.33 -6.26
C VAL A 82 -14.77 -14.58 -7.69
N GLU A 83 -16.08 -14.69 -7.90
CA GLU A 83 -16.65 -14.84 -9.24
C GLU A 83 -16.44 -13.60 -10.12
N GLU A 84 -16.58 -12.40 -9.57
CA GLU A 84 -16.28 -11.15 -10.27
C GLU A 84 -14.81 -11.06 -10.67
N ALA A 85 -13.89 -11.41 -9.78
CA ALA A 85 -12.46 -11.50 -10.10
C ALA A 85 -12.18 -12.56 -11.18
N ALA A 86 -12.91 -13.69 -11.17
CA ALA A 86 -12.77 -14.73 -12.19
C ALA A 86 -13.28 -14.29 -13.58
N LYS A 87 -14.36 -13.50 -13.62
CA LYS A 87 -14.87 -12.88 -14.86
C LYS A 87 -13.85 -11.89 -15.43
N TYR A 88 -13.20 -11.11 -14.57
CA TYR A 88 -12.14 -10.19 -14.99
C TYR A 88 -10.97 -10.96 -15.64
N ASN A 89 -10.59 -12.10 -15.07
CA ASN A 89 -9.58 -13.00 -15.64
C ASN A 89 -9.94 -13.62 -17.00
N LYS A 90 -11.24 -13.79 -17.29
CA LYS A 90 -11.70 -14.36 -18.56
C LYS A 90 -11.86 -13.33 -19.68
N GLY A 91 -11.68 -12.04 -19.39
CA GLY A 91 -11.92 -10.97 -20.34
C GLY A 91 -13.40 -10.81 -20.72
N ASP A 92 -14.31 -11.32 -19.89
CA ASP A 92 -15.74 -11.03 -20.03
C ASP A 92 -15.96 -9.52 -19.83
N HIS A 93 -16.94 -8.93 -20.52
CA HIS A 93 -17.23 -7.48 -20.49
C HIS A 93 -17.65 -6.98 -19.09
N ILE A 94 -16.70 -6.86 -18.17
CA ILE A 94 -16.80 -6.02 -16.98
C ILE A 94 -16.43 -4.61 -17.44
N MET A 95 -17.28 -3.64 -17.15
CA MET A 95 -16.94 -2.24 -17.35
C MET A 95 -15.70 -1.92 -16.52
N ASN A 96 -14.60 -1.60 -17.19
CA ASN A 96 -13.40 -1.11 -16.53
C ASN A 96 -13.59 0.38 -16.26
N TYR A 97 -13.69 0.75 -14.98
CA TYR A 97 -13.92 2.13 -14.53
C TYR A 97 -12.62 2.92 -14.41
N LEU A 98 -11.47 2.24 -14.32
CA LEU A 98 -10.16 2.88 -14.16
C LEU A 98 -9.78 3.88 -15.26
N PRO A 99 -10.10 3.68 -16.55
CA PRO A 99 -9.87 4.68 -17.59
C PRO A 99 -10.54 6.04 -17.33
N TYR A 100 -11.61 6.07 -16.52
CA TYR A 100 -12.28 7.31 -16.11
C TYR A 100 -11.63 7.96 -14.89
N VAL A 101 -10.78 7.25 -14.14
CA VAL A 101 -10.17 7.76 -12.91
C VAL A 101 -8.94 8.60 -13.25
N ASN A 102 -9.00 9.90 -12.97
CA ASN A 102 -7.87 10.81 -13.04
C ASN A 102 -7.35 11.14 -11.63
N ILE A 103 -6.36 10.38 -11.15
CA ILE A 103 -5.78 10.63 -9.82
C ILE A 103 -5.01 11.95 -9.73
N LYS A 104 -4.74 12.63 -10.86
CA LYS A 104 -4.16 13.99 -10.87
C LYS A 104 -5.20 15.09 -10.69
N GLN A 105 -6.50 14.79 -10.67
CA GLN A 105 -7.54 15.80 -10.44
C GLN A 105 -7.30 16.50 -9.10
N GLY A 106 -7.21 17.83 -9.14
CA GLY A 106 -6.92 18.70 -7.99
C GLY A 106 -5.43 18.96 -7.68
N THR A 107 -4.51 18.27 -8.37
CA THR A 107 -3.06 18.36 -8.08
C THR A 107 -2.39 19.63 -8.59
N LYS A 108 -3.00 20.34 -9.55
CA LYS A 108 -2.56 21.65 -10.03
C LYS A 108 -2.92 22.75 -9.03
N SER A 109 -2.47 22.58 -7.80
CA SER A 109 -2.72 23.48 -6.68
C SER A 109 -1.41 24.00 -6.12
N VAL A 110 -1.46 25.20 -5.57
CA VAL A 110 -0.34 25.82 -4.85
C VAL A 110 -0.86 26.36 -3.52
N ALA A 111 0.03 26.65 -2.56
CA ALA A 111 -0.36 27.11 -1.22
C ALA A 111 -1.33 28.31 -1.23
N ARG A 112 -1.20 29.21 -2.21
CA ARG A 112 -2.06 30.40 -2.35
C ARG A 112 -3.38 30.14 -3.09
N PHE A 113 -3.48 29.06 -3.86
CA PHE A 113 -4.65 28.80 -4.71
C PHE A 113 -4.89 27.29 -4.85
N SER A 114 -5.97 26.83 -4.22
CA SER A 114 -6.41 25.44 -4.29
C SER A 114 -7.30 25.22 -5.50
N GLN A 115 -6.98 24.18 -6.27
CA GLN A 115 -7.90 23.53 -7.22
C GLN A 115 -8.35 22.16 -6.71
N GLY A 116 -8.09 21.88 -5.43
CA GLY A 116 -8.36 20.60 -4.78
C GLY A 116 -7.33 20.26 -3.70
N ASN A 117 -6.08 20.76 -3.81
CA ASN A 117 -4.98 20.46 -2.90
C ASN A 117 -4.76 18.94 -2.69
N THR A 118 -4.83 18.19 -3.78
CA THR A 118 -4.71 16.73 -3.74
C THR A 118 -3.31 16.26 -4.09
N LEU A 119 -2.98 15.05 -3.66
CA LEU A 119 -1.85 14.27 -4.15
C LEU A 119 -2.36 13.14 -5.06
N PRO A 120 -1.62 12.73 -6.11
CA PRO A 120 -1.99 11.56 -6.91
C PRO A 120 -1.57 10.28 -6.17
N LEU A 121 -2.41 9.84 -5.22
CA LEU A 121 -2.10 8.72 -4.35
C LEU A 121 -2.21 7.38 -5.10
N ILE A 122 -1.17 6.59 -5.00
CA ILE A 122 -1.11 5.21 -5.46
C ILE A 122 -1.22 4.34 -4.21
N GLN A 123 -2.38 3.73 -4.01
CA GLN A 123 -2.71 2.93 -2.83
C GLN A 123 -3.85 1.97 -3.15
N ARG A 124 -4.12 1.02 -2.25
CA ARG A 124 -5.41 0.30 -2.22
C ARG A 124 -6.49 1.18 -1.56
N PRO A 125 -7.79 0.88 -1.72
CA PRO A 125 -8.85 1.59 -1.01
C PRO A 125 -8.60 1.61 0.51
N PHE A 126 -8.66 2.80 1.10
CA PHE A 126 -8.36 3.06 2.51
C PHE A 126 -6.99 2.53 2.95
N GLY A 127 -5.99 2.61 2.08
CA GLY A 127 -4.70 1.97 2.25
C GLY A 127 -4.01 2.32 3.57
N PHE A 128 -3.32 1.33 4.15
CA PHE A 128 -2.42 1.57 5.28
C PHE A 128 -1.16 2.31 4.79
N ALA A 129 -0.62 1.89 3.64
CA ALA A 129 0.48 2.56 2.98
C ALA A 129 0.02 3.23 1.68
N SER A 130 0.30 4.53 1.56
CA SER A 130 0.06 5.28 0.32
C SER A 130 1.34 5.83 -0.26
N PHE A 131 1.40 5.92 -1.58
CA PHE A 131 2.55 6.46 -2.28
C PHE A 131 2.14 7.65 -3.14
N ALA A 132 3.02 8.64 -3.26
CA ALA A 132 2.87 9.74 -4.20
C ALA A 132 4.21 10.10 -4.84
N PRO A 133 4.24 10.47 -6.13
CA PRO A 133 5.42 11.08 -6.73
C PRO A 133 5.77 12.39 -6.00
N GLN A 134 7.05 12.54 -5.67
CA GLN A 134 7.63 13.78 -5.17
C GLN A 134 8.32 14.50 -6.32
N THR A 135 7.96 15.76 -6.58
CA THR A 135 8.55 16.57 -7.64
C THR A 135 9.41 17.72 -7.13
N ASN A 136 9.11 18.22 -5.92
CA ASN A 136 9.87 19.29 -5.28
C ASN A 136 9.69 19.33 -3.75
N GLU A 137 10.67 18.82 -3.00
CA GLU A 137 10.68 18.81 -1.53
C GLU A 137 10.66 20.23 -0.93
N SER A 138 11.25 21.21 -1.62
CA SER A 138 11.34 22.59 -1.13
C SER A 138 9.97 23.26 -0.96
N ARG A 139 8.90 22.66 -1.49
CA ARG A 139 7.50 23.12 -1.33
C ARG A 139 6.81 22.51 -0.10
N GLY A 140 7.53 21.76 0.73
CA GLY A 140 7.03 21.17 1.98
C GLY A 140 5.87 20.22 1.72
N ASN A 141 4.67 20.56 2.20
CA ASN A 141 3.48 19.72 2.05
C ASN A 141 2.85 19.78 0.63
N TRP A 142 3.26 20.74 -0.23
CA TRP A 142 2.90 20.82 -1.65
C TRP A 142 3.99 20.24 -2.56
N TYR A 143 4.52 19.09 -2.18
CA TYR A 143 5.70 18.49 -2.82
C TYR A 143 5.46 17.91 -4.22
N TYR A 144 4.21 17.81 -4.67
CA TYR A 144 3.84 17.39 -6.01
C TYR A 144 3.16 18.52 -6.78
N HIS A 145 3.56 18.73 -8.03
CA HIS A 145 2.82 19.55 -8.98
C HIS A 145 2.90 18.96 -10.39
N PRO A 146 1.78 18.87 -11.14
CA PRO A 146 1.73 18.14 -12.41
C PRO A 146 2.52 18.79 -13.56
N GLU A 147 2.91 20.06 -13.42
CA GLU A 147 3.72 20.77 -14.42
C GLU A 147 5.23 20.70 -14.14
N ASP A 148 5.63 20.19 -12.98
CA ASP A 148 7.05 20.03 -12.67
C ASP A 148 7.69 19.04 -13.65
N ARG A 149 8.98 19.24 -13.91
CA ARG A 149 9.80 18.38 -14.80
C ARG A 149 10.90 17.66 -14.03
N SER A 150 10.93 17.80 -12.71
CA SER A 150 11.83 17.15 -11.77
C SER A 150 11.07 16.07 -10.99
N PHE A 151 11.71 14.94 -10.79
CA PHE A 151 11.23 13.83 -9.99
C PHE A 151 12.27 13.49 -8.93
N GLU A 152 11.86 13.47 -7.68
CA GLU A 152 12.70 13.26 -6.50
C GLU A 152 12.43 11.92 -5.81
N GLY A 153 11.46 11.14 -6.32
CA GLY A 153 11.19 9.78 -5.85
C GLY A 153 9.71 9.50 -5.64
N PHE A 154 9.40 8.27 -5.24
CA PHE A 154 8.10 7.96 -4.66
C PHE A 154 8.19 8.13 -3.15
N ARG A 155 7.39 9.04 -2.61
CA ARG A 155 7.20 9.24 -1.18
C ARG A 155 6.14 8.27 -0.68
N LEU A 156 6.44 7.48 0.34
CA LEU A 156 5.40 6.88 1.17
C LEU A 156 4.83 7.97 2.07
N THR A 157 3.51 8.16 2.05
CA THR A 157 2.83 9.31 2.61
C THR A 157 1.55 8.89 3.32
N HIS A 158 1.22 9.56 4.41
CA HIS A 158 -0.06 9.47 5.10
C HIS A 158 -0.77 10.84 5.13
N GLN A 159 -0.24 11.84 4.40
CA GLN A 159 -0.74 13.21 4.41
C GLN A 159 -2.23 13.29 3.98
N PRO A 160 -3.17 13.71 4.85
CA PRO A 160 -4.58 13.87 4.47
C PRO A 160 -4.86 15.18 3.76
N SER A 161 -4.09 16.21 4.10
CA SER A 161 -4.12 17.50 3.43
C SER A 161 -2.79 18.22 3.66
N PRO A 162 -2.42 19.15 2.78
CA PRO A 162 -1.17 19.87 2.96
C PRO A 162 -1.18 20.84 4.16
N TRP A 163 -2.34 21.08 4.78
CA TRP A 163 -2.48 21.91 5.99
C TRP A 163 -2.23 21.12 7.29
N ILE A 164 -2.61 19.84 7.30
CA ILE A 164 -2.30 18.91 8.39
C ILE A 164 -0.86 18.42 8.26
N GLY A 165 -0.42 18.20 7.02
CA GLY A 165 0.90 17.68 6.70
C GLY A 165 0.97 16.16 6.88
N GLU A 166 2.12 15.67 7.28
CA GLU A 166 2.62 14.33 6.99
C GLU A 166 3.10 13.63 8.27
N HIS A 167 3.05 12.29 8.26
CA HIS A 167 3.71 11.45 9.27
C HIS A 167 4.24 10.15 8.66
N GLY A 168 5.31 9.59 9.22
CA GLY A 168 5.83 8.27 8.84
C GLY A 168 6.29 8.18 7.38
N ALA A 169 6.79 9.27 6.81
CA ALA A 169 7.18 9.36 5.40
C ALA A 169 8.67 9.07 5.17
N ILE A 170 8.95 8.39 4.06
CA ILE A 170 10.27 8.16 3.46
C ILE A 170 10.16 8.27 1.93
N VAL A 171 11.28 8.48 1.24
CA VAL A 171 11.32 8.56 -0.22
C VAL A 171 12.22 7.48 -0.81
N MET A 172 11.72 6.78 -1.82
CA MET A 172 12.50 5.85 -2.65
C MET A 172 12.87 6.51 -3.97
N LEU A 173 14.17 6.51 -4.31
CA LEU A 173 14.66 7.13 -5.54
C LEU A 173 15.82 6.33 -6.16
N PRO A 174 15.67 5.79 -7.38
CA PRO A 174 16.79 5.25 -8.13
C PRO A 174 17.67 6.37 -8.70
N GLN A 175 18.97 6.28 -8.44
CA GLN A 175 19.98 7.24 -8.88
C GLN A 175 21.09 6.52 -9.65
N MET A 176 21.61 7.17 -10.69
CA MET A 176 22.74 6.68 -11.48
C MET A 176 23.92 7.63 -11.36
N GLY A 177 25.13 7.07 -11.30
CA GLY A 177 26.35 7.82 -11.03
C GLY A 177 26.48 8.14 -9.55
N THR A 178 26.70 9.40 -9.18
CA THR A 178 26.84 9.81 -7.79
C THR A 178 25.47 10.03 -7.14
N PRO A 179 25.08 9.26 -6.11
CA PRO A 179 23.82 9.47 -5.43
C PRO A 179 23.92 10.65 -4.44
N TYR A 180 22.78 11.27 -4.14
CA TYR A 180 22.66 12.35 -3.16
C TYR A 180 21.40 12.18 -2.31
N VAL A 181 21.48 12.63 -1.06
CA VAL A 181 20.33 12.89 -0.18
C VAL A 181 19.69 14.25 -0.50
N GLU A 182 20.50 15.28 -0.71
CA GLU A 182 20.05 16.67 -0.94
C GLU A 182 19.10 16.79 -2.15
N TYR A 183 17.87 17.27 -1.92
CA TYR A 183 16.82 17.38 -2.95
C TYR A 183 17.23 18.23 -4.17
N GLY A 184 18.07 19.24 -3.99
CA GLY A 184 18.59 20.05 -5.10
C GLY A 184 19.52 19.28 -6.06
N LYS A 185 20.01 18.10 -5.66
CA LYS A 185 20.98 17.30 -6.41
C LYS A 185 20.47 15.92 -6.80
N ASN A 186 19.61 15.31 -5.97
CA ASN A 186 19.16 13.92 -6.11
C ASN A 186 18.14 13.69 -7.24
N TRP A 187 17.50 14.75 -7.75
CA TRP A 187 16.40 14.67 -8.71
C TRP A 187 16.81 14.20 -10.11
N SER A 188 15.84 13.60 -10.80
CA SER A 188 15.91 13.23 -12.21
C SER A 188 14.88 14.00 -13.03
N SER A 189 15.22 14.39 -14.25
CA SER A 189 14.21 14.95 -15.16
C SER A 189 13.31 13.85 -15.70
N PHE A 190 12.06 14.19 -16.00
CA PHE A 190 11.13 13.29 -16.67
C PHE A 190 10.19 14.08 -17.60
N ARG A 191 9.48 13.36 -18.46
CA ARG A 191 8.42 13.92 -19.30
C ARG A 191 7.07 13.56 -18.70
N PRO A 192 6.25 14.54 -18.26
CA PRO A 192 4.94 14.24 -17.69
C PRO A 192 3.95 13.53 -18.61
N ALA A 193 4.17 13.59 -19.93
CA ALA A 193 3.38 12.83 -20.90
C ALA A 193 3.71 11.33 -20.89
N ASP A 194 4.91 10.95 -20.45
CA ASP A 194 5.38 9.55 -20.40
C ASP A 194 5.10 8.91 -19.03
N ALA A 195 4.72 9.72 -18.04
CA ALA A 195 4.40 9.25 -16.70
C ALA A 195 3.02 8.58 -16.67
N VAL A 196 2.98 7.36 -16.16
CA VAL A 196 1.73 6.62 -15.92
C VAL A 196 1.40 6.70 -14.44
N LEU A 197 0.17 7.09 -14.14
CA LEU A 197 -0.34 7.26 -12.79
C LEU A 197 -1.78 6.75 -12.75
N THR A 198 -1.99 5.61 -12.13
CA THR A 198 -3.30 5.03 -11.85
C THR A 198 -3.44 4.78 -10.34
N PRO A 199 -4.66 4.52 -9.83
CA PRO A 199 -4.85 4.22 -8.41
C PRO A 199 -3.95 3.10 -7.87
N GLY A 200 -3.66 2.08 -8.69
CA GLY A 200 -2.93 0.88 -8.29
C GLY A 200 -1.56 0.67 -8.96
N TYR A 201 -1.07 1.65 -9.73
CA TYR A 201 0.22 1.54 -10.44
C TYR A 201 0.77 2.92 -10.82
N ALA A 202 2.09 3.07 -10.71
CA ALA A 202 2.81 4.22 -11.23
C ALA A 202 4.07 3.81 -12.00
N LYS A 203 4.39 4.57 -13.05
CA LYS A 203 5.64 4.45 -13.80
C LYS A 203 6.17 5.82 -14.21
N TYR A 204 7.46 6.02 -13.99
CA TYR A 204 8.23 7.16 -14.48
C TYR A 204 9.46 6.68 -15.24
N HIS A 205 9.72 7.31 -16.38
CA HIS A 205 11.00 7.21 -17.07
C HIS A 205 11.89 8.39 -16.66
N LEU A 206 13.00 8.09 -15.98
CA LEU A 206 13.91 9.05 -15.39
C LEU A 206 15.08 9.33 -16.34
N LEU A 207 15.09 10.50 -16.96
CA LEU A 207 16.01 10.86 -18.03
C LEU A 207 17.45 11.08 -17.56
N ARG A 208 17.65 11.56 -16.32
CA ARG A 208 18.99 11.78 -15.76
C ARG A 208 19.55 10.50 -15.12
N SER A 209 18.67 9.66 -14.57
CA SER A 209 19.04 8.38 -13.96
C SER A 209 19.08 7.23 -14.98
N PHE A 210 18.61 7.47 -16.21
CA PHE A 210 18.46 6.49 -17.29
C PHE A 210 17.79 5.21 -16.82
N CYS A 211 16.62 5.33 -16.19
CA CYS A 211 15.88 4.17 -15.72
C CYS A 211 14.37 4.33 -15.79
N ASP A 212 13.69 3.20 -15.95
CA ASP A 212 12.28 3.08 -15.62
C ASP A 212 12.14 2.78 -14.14
N PHE A 213 11.23 3.48 -13.47
CA PHE A 213 10.91 3.31 -12.06
C PHE A 213 9.40 3.09 -11.89
N GLU A 214 9.04 1.91 -11.41
CA GLU A 214 7.67 1.41 -11.38
C GLU A 214 7.30 0.97 -9.96
N LEU A 215 6.06 1.25 -9.54
CA LEU A 215 5.55 0.96 -8.21
C LEU A 215 4.11 0.46 -8.30
N ALA A 216 3.82 -0.64 -7.60
CA ALA A 216 2.48 -1.15 -7.35
C ALA A 216 2.29 -1.36 -5.84
N PRO A 217 1.25 -0.76 -5.22
CA PRO A 217 1.03 -0.85 -3.79
C PRO A 217 0.50 -2.23 -3.41
N THR A 218 0.84 -2.67 -2.20
CA THR A 218 0.19 -3.76 -1.48
C THR A 218 -0.69 -3.14 -0.37
N GLU A 219 -1.14 -3.93 0.62
CA GLU A 219 -1.97 -3.39 1.71
C GLU A 219 -1.14 -2.49 2.65
N TYR A 220 0.05 -2.97 3.05
CA TYR A 220 0.95 -2.35 4.02
C TYR A 220 2.24 -1.83 3.38
N GLY A 221 2.34 -1.80 2.06
CA GLY A 221 3.60 -1.49 1.38
C GLY A 221 3.52 -1.43 -0.13
N ALA A 222 4.57 -1.87 -0.82
CA ALA A 222 4.62 -1.91 -2.27
C ALA A 222 5.58 -2.99 -2.81
N CYS A 223 5.32 -3.41 -4.05
CA CYS A 223 6.32 -4.01 -4.92
C CYS A 223 6.87 -2.93 -5.87
N VAL A 224 8.18 -2.90 -6.04
CA VAL A 224 8.87 -1.86 -6.79
C VAL A 224 9.81 -2.51 -7.80
N LYS A 225 9.77 -2.01 -9.03
CA LYS A 225 10.63 -2.45 -10.13
C LYS A 225 11.44 -1.27 -10.66
N VAL A 226 12.74 -1.46 -10.77
CA VAL A 226 13.68 -0.49 -11.35
C VAL A 226 14.42 -1.15 -12.49
N ARG A 227 14.52 -0.47 -13.63
CA ARG A 227 15.31 -0.94 -14.78
C ARG A 227 16.23 0.16 -15.30
N PHE A 228 17.51 0.06 -15.04
CA PHE A 228 18.55 0.94 -15.57
C PHE A 228 18.97 0.56 -16.99
N GLU A 229 19.23 1.56 -17.82
CA GLU A 229 19.61 1.36 -19.23
C GLU A 229 21.12 1.35 -19.43
N LYS A 230 21.86 2.13 -18.63
CA LYS A 230 23.30 2.37 -18.81
C LYS A 230 24.16 1.56 -17.83
N ASP A 231 25.42 1.38 -18.19
CA ASP A 231 26.44 0.68 -17.41
C ASP A 231 27.25 1.63 -16.53
N TYR A 232 26.56 2.36 -15.66
CA TYR A 232 27.16 3.15 -14.59
C TYR A 232 26.78 2.57 -13.22
N ASP A 233 27.46 3.04 -12.17
CA ASP A 233 27.03 2.75 -10.81
C ASP A 233 25.57 3.21 -10.63
N ARG A 234 24.79 2.38 -9.95
CA ARG A 234 23.35 2.50 -9.81
C ARG A 234 22.99 2.24 -8.36
N PHE A 235 22.11 3.08 -7.85
CA PHE A 235 21.73 3.09 -6.46
C PHE A 235 20.23 3.12 -6.34
N LEU A 236 19.68 2.36 -5.40
CA LEU A 236 18.38 2.64 -4.82
C LEU A 236 18.63 3.45 -3.53
N SER A 237 18.22 4.71 -3.54
CA SER A 237 18.34 5.58 -2.38
C SER A 237 17.05 5.55 -1.56
N ILE A 238 17.18 5.36 -0.25
CA ILE A 238 16.10 5.61 0.71
C ILE A 238 16.44 6.89 1.46
N LEU A 239 15.57 7.87 1.29
CA LEU A 239 15.83 9.27 1.60
C LEU A 239 14.92 9.75 2.74
N PRO A 240 15.44 10.66 3.59
CA PRO A 240 14.67 11.28 4.65
C PRO A 240 13.62 12.22 4.06
N VAL A 241 12.58 12.51 4.84
CA VAL A 241 11.61 13.57 4.54
C VAL A 241 11.65 14.59 5.67
N PHE A 242 11.76 15.87 5.33
CA PHE A 242 11.97 16.95 6.30
C PHE A 242 13.23 16.73 7.15
N ASP A 243 13.21 17.27 8.37
CA ASP A 243 14.27 17.23 9.36
C ASP A 243 14.20 15.98 10.27
N ALA A 244 13.61 14.89 9.77
CA ALA A 244 13.39 13.67 10.54
C ALA A 244 14.70 12.98 10.94
N VAL A 245 14.68 12.32 12.09
CA VAL A 245 15.67 11.32 12.50
C VAL A 245 15.32 10.02 11.80
N ASN A 246 16.29 9.50 11.05
CA ASN A 246 16.16 8.26 10.32
C ASN A 246 17.22 7.27 10.79
N GLU A 247 16.85 6.01 10.82
CA GLU A 247 17.75 4.89 11.07
C GLU A 247 17.64 3.93 9.89
N TYR A 248 18.76 3.50 9.34
CA TYR A 248 18.84 2.52 8.27
C TYR A 248 19.85 1.42 8.65
N ARG A 249 19.52 0.17 8.37
CA ARG A 249 20.42 -0.98 8.52
C ARG A 249 20.12 -2.02 7.45
N PHE A 250 21.06 -2.25 6.54
CA PHE A 250 21.03 -3.36 5.60
C PHE A 250 21.70 -4.59 6.21
N GLU A 251 21.02 -5.73 6.15
CA GLU A 251 21.49 -7.03 6.64
C GLU A 251 21.76 -7.96 5.44
N PRO A 252 23.05 -8.20 5.11
CA PRO A 252 23.42 -9.03 3.95
C PRO A 252 22.94 -10.48 4.05
N GLU A 253 22.84 -11.03 5.26
CA GLU A 253 22.45 -12.43 5.51
C GLU A 253 21.00 -12.69 5.12
N THR A 254 20.13 -11.70 5.33
CA THR A 254 18.69 -11.78 5.03
C THR A 254 18.30 -11.04 3.75
N ASN A 255 19.22 -10.25 3.18
CA ASN A 255 18.99 -9.34 2.05
C ASN A 255 17.86 -8.34 2.36
N ARG A 256 17.84 -7.83 3.59
CA ARG A 256 16.82 -6.90 4.07
C ARG A 256 17.40 -5.56 4.44
N LEU A 257 16.74 -4.50 4.02
CA LEU A 257 16.93 -3.18 4.62
C LEU A 257 15.85 -2.97 5.68
N TYR A 258 16.27 -2.60 6.88
CA TYR A 258 15.40 -2.08 7.93
C TYR A 258 15.55 -0.57 7.96
N ALA A 259 14.43 0.13 8.02
CA ALA A 259 14.43 1.58 8.16
C ALA A 259 13.43 2.02 9.24
N LYS A 260 13.73 3.13 9.91
CA LYS A 260 12.83 3.80 10.85
C LYS A 260 12.87 5.30 10.59
N THR A 261 11.72 5.96 10.70
CA THR A 261 11.62 7.42 10.65
C THR A 261 10.69 7.93 11.75
N ASP A 262 11.02 9.10 12.30
CA ASP A 262 10.14 9.89 13.17
C ASP A 262 9.51 11.09 12.42
N SER A 263 9.52 11.06 11.08
CA SER A 263 9.04 12.16 10.28
C SER A 263 7.59 12.50 10.61
N ASN A 264 7.35 13.74 11.01
CA ASN A 264 6.04 14.25 11.39
C ASN A 264 6.04 15.78 11.29
N THR A 265 5.05 16.37 10.60
CA THR A 265 4.89 17.83 10.50
C THR A 265 4.16 18.45 11.69
N MET A 266 3.36 17.67 12.42
CA MET A 266 2.57 18.09 13.58
C MET A 266 2.84 17.16 14.78
N LYS A 267 3.99 17.36 15.44
CA LYS A 267 4.38 16.63 16.68
C LYS A 267 3.42 16.82 17.87
N THR A 268 2.41 17.69 17.74
CA THR A 268 1.45 17.99 18.81
C THR A 268 0.39 16.90 19.01
N TYR A 269 0.08 16.08 18.01
CA TYR A 269 -0.98 15.07 18.12
C TYR A 269 -0.50 13.78 18.80
N ASP A 270 0.77 13.43 18.63
CA ASP A 270 1.38 12.20 19.13
C ASP A 270 2.49 12.44 20.16
N ASP A 271 2.78 13.70 20.50
CA ASP A 271 3.92 14.11 21.35
C ASP A 271 5.26 13.55 20.86
N GLY A 272 5.40 13.39 19.54
CA GLY A 272 6.59 12.82 18.90
C GLY A 272 6.81 11.33 19.14
N LYS A 273 5.80 10.59 19.60
CA LYS A 273 5.90 9.15 19.90
C LYS A 273 5.73 8.26 18.67
N LEU A 274 5.05 8.74 17.64
CA LEU A 274 4.84 7.94 16.43
C LEU A 274 6.17 7.79 15.69
N ALA A 275 6.53 6.54 15.41
CA ALA A 275 7.56 6.19 14.46
C ALA A 275 6.96 5.23 13.43
N ALA A 276 7.47 5.30 12.20
CA ALA A 276 7.19 4.29 11.18
C ALA A 276 8.43 3.43 10.98
N TYR A 277 8.21 2.12 10.90
CA TYR A 277 9.21 1.08 10.71
C TYR A 277 8.99 0.43 9.36
N PHE A 278 10.05 0.23 8.60
CA PHE A 278 10.01 -0.32 7.25
C PHE A 278 10.94 -1.51 7.12
N VAL A 279 10.52 -2.47 6.31
CA VAL A 279 11.36 -3.57 5.85
C VAL A 279 11.29 -3.62 4.34
N PHE A 280 12.45 -3.72 3.69
CA PHE A 280 12.58 -3.95 2.26
C PHE A 280 13.23 -5.31 2.06
N GLN A 281 12.65 -6.18 1.23
CA GLN A 281 13.18 -7.49 0.90
C GLN A 281 13.70 -7.49 -0.55
N PHE A 282 14.99 -7.78 -0.70
CA PHE A 282 15.65 -7.96 -1.98
C PHE A 282 15.93 -9.44 -2.25
N ALA A 283 16.10 -9.81 -3.52
CA ALA A 283 16.60 -11.13 -3.87
C ALA A 283 18.08 -11.27 -3.46
N PRO A 284 18.56 -12.48 -3.09
CA PRO A 284 19.96 -12.71 -2.78
C PRO A 284 20.90 -12.22 -3.88
N GLY A 285 21.95 -11.48 -3.50
CA GLY A 285 22.94 -10.96 -4.43
C GLY A 285 22.56 -9.67 -5.15
N THR A 286 21.37 -9.11 -4.93
CA THR A 286 20.95 -7.84 -5.56
C THR A 286 21.85 -6.67 -5.15
N ILE A 287 22.23 -6.60 -3.87
CA ILE A 287 22.94 -5.46 -3.29
C ILE A 287 24.45 -5.70 -3.31
N ASP A 288 25.20 -4.70 -3.77
CA ASP A 288 26.65 -4.63 -3.64
C ASP A 288 27.03 -3.93 -2.34
N THR A 289 27.32 -4.71 -1.31
CA THR A 289 27.61 -4.20 0.04
C THR A 289 28.88 -3.37 0.09
N GLU A 290 29.87 -3.64 -0.78
CA GLU A 290 31.14 -2.90 -0.81
C GLU A 290 30.99 -1.51 -1.40
N LYS A 291 30.02 -1.33 -2.30
CA LYS A 291 29.72 -0.05 -2.96
C LYS A 291 28.57 0.72 -2.32
N THR A 292 27.86 0.12 -1.37
CA THR A 292 26.75 0.77 -0.68
C THR A 292 27.26 1.90 0.20
N LEU A 293 26.56 3.03 0.16
CA LEU A 293 26.95 4.27 0.82
C LEU A 293 25.88 4.72 1.82
N VAL A 294 26.32 5.42 2.85
CA VAL A 294 25.45 6.19 3.75
C VAL A 294 25.82 7.67 3.67
N GLU A 295 24.84 8.54 3.80
CA GLU A 295 25.03 10.00 3.74
C GLU A 295 24.29 10.69 4.89
N SER A 296 24.96 11.64 5.54
CA SER A 296 24.36 12.57 6.50
C SER A 296 24.49 13.98 5.97
N ALA A 297 23.36 14.63 5.66
CA ALA A 297 23.40 16.01 5.18
C ALA A 297 23.93 16.98 6.26
N GLU A 298 23.65 16.70 7.54
CA GLU A 298 24.14 17.52 8.65
C GLU A 298 25.66 17.45 8.81
N ARG A 299 26.25 16.27 8.63
CA ARG A 299 27.71 16.07 8.72
C ARG A 299 28.44 16.41 7.42
N GLY A 300 27.71 16.48 6.29
CA GLY A 300 28.28 16.60 4.95
C GLY A 300 29.15 15.40 4.55
N THR A 301 28.92 14.23 5.17
CA THR A 301 29.71 13.02 4.94
C THR A 301 28.94 12.03 4.07
N LYS A 302 29.65 11.45 3.09
CA LYS A 302 29.22 10.32 2.27
C LYS A 302 30.31 9.27 2.31
N GLU A 303 30.01 8.11 2.86
CA GLU A 303 31.00 7.06 3.11
C GLU A 303 30.43 5.67 2.90
N PRO A 304 31.28 4.66 2.62
CA PRO A 304 30.85 3.27 2.60
C PRO A 304 30.23 2.86 3.94
N GLY A 305 29.09 2.19 3.89
CA GLY A 305 28.41 1.75 5.10
C GLY A 305 27.08 1.07 4.82
N LEU A 306 26.70 0.15 5.70
CA LEU A 306 25.43 -0.57 5.63
C LEU A 306 24.43 -0.11 6.69
N ALA A 307 24.83 0.80 7.57
CA ALA A 307 23.97 1.33 8.61
C ALA A 307 24.30 2.79 8.91
N ILE A 308 23.27 3.58 9.19
CA ILE A 308 23.40 4.96 9.65
C ILE A 308 22.19 5.33 10.50
N SER A 309 22.41 6.19 11.48
CA SER A 309 21.36 6.79 12.29
C SER A 309 21.66 8.27 12.48
N GLY A 310 20.64 9.10 12.38
CA GLY A 310 20.76 10.53 12.65
C GLY A 310 19.71 11.36 11.94
N LYS A 311 19.77 12.67 12.18
CA LYS A 311 18.92 13.64 11.51
C LYS A 311 19.27 13.74 10.03
N HIS A 312 18.26 13.71 9.18
CA HIS A 312 18.38 13.91 7.72
C HIS A 312 19.51 13.05 7.11
N THR A 313 19.51 11.77 7.45
CA THR A 313 20.42 10.75 6.92
C THR A 313 19.70 9.94 5.85
N GLY A 314 20.46 9.34 4.94
CA GLY A 314 19.96 8.42 3.93
C GLY A 314 20.93 7.29 3.65
N ILE A 315 20.43 6.24 2.99
CA ILE A 315 21.23 5.10 2.52
C ILE A 315 21.09 4.95 1.00
N HIS A 316 22.20 4.64 0.34
CA HIS A 316 22.28 4.42 -1.11
C HIS A 316 22.72 2.98 -1.36
N LEU A 317 21.75 2.08 -1.54
CA LEU A 317 22.01 0.67 -1.82
C LEU A 317 22.55 0.52 -3.24
N ALA A 318 23.81 0.13 -3.38
CA ALA A 318 24.40 -0.13 -4.70
C ALA A 318 23.80 -1.40 -5.29
N LEU A 319 23.30 -1.33 -6.53
CA LEU A 319 22.63 -2.46 -7.20
C LEU A 319 23.59 -3.16 -8.16
N ARG A 320 23.71 -4.49 -8.07
CA ARG A 320 24.53 -5.28 -9.01
C ARG A 320 23.88 -5.29 -10.40
N ASP A 321 22.61 -5.63 -10.44
CA ASP A 321 21.85 -5.81 -11.67
C ASP A 321 21.19 -4.53 -12.16
N LYS A 322 20.98 -4.46 -13.48
CA LYS A 322 20.24 -3.35 -14.12
C LYS A 322 18.75 -3.41 -13.81
N GLU A 323 18.20 -4.60 -13.69
CA GLU A 323 16.79 -4.83 -13.39
C GLU A 323 16.69 -5.42 -12.00
N VAL A 324 16.00 -4.70 -11.12
CA VAL A 324 15.79 -5.09 -9.72
C VAL A 324 14.32 -4.96 -9.41
N THR A 325 13.76 -6.03 -8.83
CA THR A 325 12.43 -6.01 -8.22
C THR A 325 12.58 -6.32 -6.75
N PHE A 326 11.93 -5.52 -5.90
CA PHE A 326 11.95 -5.72 -4.45
C PHE A 326 10.58 -5.39 -3.87
N THR A 327 10.30 -5.93 -2.69
CA THR A 327 9.08 -5.61 -1.93
C THR A 327 9.44 -4.85 -0.68
N MET A 328 8.51 -4.02 -0.22
CA MET A 328 8.64 -3.31 1.04
C MET A 328 7.32 -3.26 1.77
N ALA A 329 7.36 -3.18 3.09
CA ALA A 329 6.20 -2.92 3.93
C ALA A 329 6.56 -2.00 5.09
N THR A 330 5.54 -1.36 5.65
CA THR A 330 5.63 -0.46 6.80
C THR A 330 4.79 -0.96 7.98
N SER A 331 5.12 -0.48 9.17
CA SER A 331 4.40 -0.70 10.43
C SER A 331 4.52 0.52 11.33
N PHE A 332 3.50 0.79 12.14
CA PHE A 332 3.58 1.76 13.23
C PHE A 332 3.97 1.13 14.57
N ILE A 333 4.22 -0.18 14.60
CA ILE A 333 4.49 -0.96 15.81
C ILE A 333 5.99 -1.28 15.94
N SER A 334 6.58 -1.96 14.95
CA SER A 334 7.98 -2.39 15.01
C SER A 334 8.49 -2.89 13.66
N HIS A 335 9.81 -3.10 13.56
CA HIS A 335 10.42 -3.81 12.41
C HIS A 335 9.92 -5.25 12.27
N ASP A 336 9.69 -5.96 13.37
CA ASP A 336 9.18 -7.33 13.35
C ASP A 336 7.75 -7.37 12.80
N GLN A 337 6.92 -6.41 13.19
CA GLN A 337 5.57 -6.28 12.64
C GLN A 337 5.62 -5.87 11.16
N ALA A 338 6.49 -4.93 10.75
CA ALA A 338 6.67 -4.57 9.34
C ALA A 338 7.11 -5.79 8.50
N LEU A 339 7.95 -6.68 9.05
CA LEU A 339 8.31 -7.93 8.40
C LEU A 339 7.12 -8.89 8.27
N GLN A 340 6.26 -8.99 9.30
CA GLN A 340 5.02 -9.76 9.23
C GLN A 340 4.08 -9.20 8.14
N ASN A 341 3.95 -7.87 8.07
CA ASN A 341 3.16 -7.20 7.04
C ASN A 341 3.72 -7.49 5.63
N LEU A 342 5.05 -7.49 5.47
CA LEU A 342 5.69 -7.84 4.21
C LEU A 342 5.34 -9.27 3.78
N PHE A 343 5.38 -10.23 4.69
CA PHE A 343 5.01 -11.61 4.39
C PHE A 343 3.51 -11.81 4.15
N HIS A 344 2.67 -11.05 4.86
CA HIS A 344 1.23 -11.02 4.61
C HIS A 344 0.92 -10.56 3.18
N ASP A 345 1.64 -9.55 2.69
CA ASP A 345 1.40 -8.94 1.38
C ASP A 345 2.07 -9.67 0.21
N ALA A 346 3.18 -10.38 0.45
CA ALA A 346 3.97 -11.05 -0.59
C ALA A 346 3.34 -12.37 -1.09
N THR A 347 2.06 -12.32 -1.48
CA THR A 347 1.29 -13.48 -1.97
C THR A 347 1.07 -13.48 -3.49
N PHE A 348 1.52 -12.44 -4.19
CA PHE A 348 1.40 -12.31 -5.64
C PHE A 348 2.52 -13.04 -6.40
N GLU A 349 2.20 -13.57 -7.59
CA GLU A 349 3.15 -14.36 -8.40
C GLU A 349 4.21 -13.51 -9.12
N SER A 350 3.86 -12.26 -9.48
CA SER A 350 4.74 -11.34 -10.19
C SER A 350 4.28 -9.89 -10.00
N PHE A 351 5.14 -8.94 -10.38
CA PHE A 351 4.80 -7.51 -10.37
C PHE A 351 3.55 -7.22 -11.24
N ASP A 352 3.46 -7.80 -12.44
CA ASP A 352 2.31 -7.61 -13.33
C ASP A 352 1.04 -8.23 -12.75
N ALA A 353 1.15 -9.35 -12.03
CA ALA A 353 0.02 -9.95 -11.32
C ALA A 353 -0.49 -9.04 -10.20
N LEU A 354 0.39 -8.36 -9.45
CA LEU A 354 -0.01 -7.38 -8.45
C LEU A 354 -0.70 -6.16 -9.07
N VAL A 355 -0.22 -5.68 -10.23
CA VAL A 355 -0.89 -4.59 -10.96
C VAL A 355 -2.30 -5.01 -11.41
N ALA A 356 -2.44 -6.23 -11.94
CA ALA A 356 -3.74 -6.77 -12.31
C ALA A 356 -4.67 -6.92 -11.09
N GLU A 357 -4.15 -7.43 -9.98
CA GLU A 357 -4.85 -7.54 -8.70
C GLU A 357 -5.38 -6.17 -8.23
N ASN A 358 -4.52 -5.14 -8.22
CA ASN A 358 -4.92 -3.80 -7.81
C ASN A 358 -5.99 -3.21 -8.74
N ASN A 359 -5.95 -3.52 -10.03
CA ASN A 359 -6.99 -3.09 -10.97
C ASN A 359 -8.34 -3.74 -10.66
N VAL A 360 -8.36 -5.00 -10.24
CA VAL A 360 -9.58 -5.69 -9.81
C VAL A 360 -10.14 -5.06 -8.54
N ILE A 361 -9.31 -4.86 -7.52
CA ILE A 361 -9.73 -4.21 -6.26
C ILE A 361 -10.38 -2.86 -6.54
N TRP A 362 -9.72 -2.01 -7.34
CA TRP A 362 -10.27 -0.69 -7.61
C TRP A 362 -11.57 -0.76 -8.41
N ASN A 363 -11.69 -1.67 -9.37
CA ASN A 363 -12.95 -1.84 -10.10
C ASN A 363 -14.08 -2.36 -9.19
N GLU A 364 -13.81 -3.25 -8.23
CA GLU A 364 -14.79 -3.70 -7.22
C GLU A 364 -15.33 -2.52 -6.40
N TYR A 365 -14.47 -1.57 -6.02
CA TYR A 365 -14.91 -0.38 -5.28
C TYR A 365 -15.66 0.61 -6.17
N LEU A 366 -15.20 0.81 -7.41
CA LEU A 366 -15.82 1.75 -8.35
C LEU A 366 -17.14 1.23 -8.93
N SER A 367 -17.33 -0.09 -9.00
CA SER A 367 -18.58 -0.71 -9.50
C SER A 367 -19.75 -0.56 -8.53
N ARG A 368 -19.50 -0.19 -7.26
CA ARG A 368 -20.55 0.01 -6.25
C ARG A 368 -21.62 1.03 -6.66
N VAL A 369 -21.28 1.95 -7.56
CA VAL A 369 -22.22 2.89 -8.17
C VAL A 369 -21.98 2.95 -9.66
N GLU A 370 -22.96 2.47 -10.43
CA GLU A 370 -22.96 2.57 -11.88
C GLU A 370 -23.73 3.80 -12.34
N ILE A 371 -23.13 4.59 -13.23
CA ILE A 371 -23.76 5.76 -13.83
C ILE A 371 -23.73 5.67 -15.36
N GLN A 372 -24.72 6.30 -16.00
CA GLN A 372 -24.75 6.48 -17.45
C GLN A 372 -24.66 7.98 -17.77
N ALA A 373 -23.53 8.39 -18.34
CA ALA A 373 -23.27 9.78 -18.71
C ALA A 373 -22.26 9.88 -19.87
N ASP A 374 -22.03 11.09 -20.37
CA ASP A 374 -20.92 11.37 -21.28
C ASP A 374 -19.56 11.19 -20.60
N GLU A 375 -18.50 11.04 -21.40
CA GLU A 375 -17.15 10.70 -20.93
C GLU A 375 -16.59 11.68 -19.89
N ASP A 376 -16.87 12.98 -20.04
CA ASP A 376 -16.38 14.01 -19.10
C ASP A 376 -17.05 13.87 -17.74
N ARG A 377 -18.37 13.60 -17.71
CA ARG A 377 -19.10 13.31 -16.47
C ARG A 377 -18.68 11.98 -15.85
N MET A 378 -18.42 10.95 -16.66
CA MET A 378 -17.86 9.68 -16.19
C MET A 378 -16.51 9.91 -15.50
N LYS A 379 -15.61 10.68 -16.13
CA LYS A 379 -14.31 11.04 -15.55
C LYS A 379 -14.44 11.79 -14.24
N ALA A 380 -15.30 12.79 -14.19
CA ALA A 380 -15.52 13.57 -12.97
C ALA A 380 -16.07 12.70 -11.83
N PHE A 381 -17.06 11.84 -12.13
CA PHE A 381 -17.69 10.96 -11.16
C PHE A 381 -16.72 9.91 -10.61
N TYR A 382 -16.08 9.11 -11.47
CA TYR A 382 -15.19 8.03 -11.00
C TYR A 382 -13.89 8.56 -10.39
N SER A 383 -13.41 9.75 -10.78
CA SER A 383 -12.33 10.41 -10.07
C SER A 383 -12.74 10.85 -8.65
N ALA A 384 -13.95 11.38 -8.48
CA ALA A 384 -14.48 11.72 -7.15
C ALA A 384 -14.75 10.46 -6.30
N MET A 385 -15.26 9.38 -6.91
CA MET A 385 -15.49 8.10 -6.24
C MET A 385 -14.17 7.48 -5.76
N TYR A 386 -13.13 7.49 -6.59
CA TYR A 386 -11.77 7.14 -6.17
C TYR A 386 -11.33 7.96 -4.95
N ARG A 387 -11.52 9.29 -4.96
CA ARG A 387 -11.18 10.15 -3.81
C ARG A 387 -11.95 9.80 -2.54
N ALA A 388 -13.21 9.39 -2.68
CA ALA A 388 -14.04 8.97 -1.57
C ALA A 388 -13.52 7.69 -0.90
N PHE A 389 -12.69 6.88 -1.55
CA PHE A 389 -12.14 5.65 -0.97
C PHE A 389 -10.65 5.76 -0.57
N LEU A 390 -10.10 6.96 -0.44
CA LEU A 390 -8.72 7.14 0.03
C LEU A 390 -8.61 7.25 1.56
N TYR A 391 -9.55 7.95 2.19
CA TYR A 391 -9.53 8.26 3.61
C TYR A 391 -10.83 7.81 4.28
N PRO A 392 -10.83 7.47 5.58
CA PRO A 392 -9.67 7.44 6.46
C PRO A 392 -8.70 6.31 6.10
N HIS A 393 -7.40 6.51 6.31
CA HIS A 393 -6.44 5.42 6.15
C HIS A 393 -6.64 4.38 7.24
N LYS A 394 -6.46 3.10 6.88
CA LYS A 394 -6.29 2.04 7.87
C LYS A 394 -5.05 2.35 8.72
N ALA A 395 -5.18 2.12 10.01
CA ALA A 395 -4.10 2.25 11.00
C ALA A 395 -4.07 1.06 11.95
N TYR A 396 -4.51 -0.10 11.47
CA TYR A 396 -4.39 -1.39 12.12
C TYR A 396 -3.59 -2.34 11.23
N GLU A 397 -3.02 -3.36 11.86
CA GLU A 397 -2.09 -4.33 11.29
C GLU A 397 -2.53 -5.74 11.72
N PRO A 398 -2.13 -6.80 11.01
CA PRO A 398 -2.47 -8.17 11.37
C PRO A 398 -1.76 -8.59 12.67
N GLY A 399 -2.52 -9.12 13.63
CA GLY A 399 -1.99 -9.74 14.84
C GLY A 399 -2.39 -11.22 14.94
N SER A 400 -1.82 -11.94 15.91
CA SER A 400 -2.03 -13.38 16.08
C SER A 400 -3.47 -13.77 16.44
N GLU A 401 -4.19 -12.90 17.14
CA GLU A 401 -5.59 -13.12 17.59
C GLU A 401 -6.60 -12.21 16.87
N GLY A 402 -6.15 -11.51 15.82
CA GLY A 402 -6.94 -10.53 15.08
C GLY A 402 -6.19 -9.20 14.88
N PRO A 403 -6.86 -8.18 14.31
CA PRO A 403 -6.26 -6.88 14.09
C PRO A 403 -5.71 -6.25 15.38
N ILE A 404 -4.56 -5.59 15.27
CA ILE A 404 -3.93 -4.81 16.34
C ILE A 404 -3.53 -3.44 15.80
N HIS A 405 -3.34 -2.44 16.66
CA HIS A 405 -2.87 -1.13 16.25
C HIS A 405 -2.01 -0.48 17.32
N TYR A 406 -1.01 0.30 16.90
CA TYR A 406 -0.37 1.27 17.79
C TYR A 406 -1.34 2.43 18.07
N SER A 407 -1.46 2.84 19.33
CA SER A 407 -2.22 4.02 19.76
C SER A 407 -1.27 5.08 20.30
N PRO A 408 -0.99 6.16 19.55
CA PRO A 408 -0.11 7.23 20.02
C PRO A 408 -0.59 7.91 21.31
N ALA A 409 -1.92 8.02 21.48
CA ALA A 409 -2.51 8.61 22.67
C ALA A 409 -2.27 7.78 23.94
N ALA A 410 -2.32 6.44 23.82
CA ALA A 410 -2.09 5.52 24.93
C ALA A 410 -0.61 5.08 25.05
N ASP A 411 0.19 5.32 24.01
CA ASP A 411 1.54 4.81 23.80
C ASP A 411 1.64 3.28 23.97
N LYS A 412 0.69 2.56 23.35
CA LYS A 412 0.54 1.11 23.48
C LYS A 412 0.03 0.49 22.19
N VAL A 413 0.36 -0.78 22.00
CA VAL A 413 -0.33 -1.65 21.04
C VAL A 413 -1.63 -2.14 21.67
N LEU A 414 -2.74 -1.97 20.98
CA LEU A 414 -4.08 -2.36 21.42
C LEU A 414 -4.72 -3.31 20.41
N PRO A 415 -5.60 -4.23 20.84
CA PRO A 415 -6.39 -5.05 19.93
C PRO A 415 -7.45 -4.20 19.21
N GLY A 416 -7.86 -4.66 18.04
CA GLY A 416 -8.96 -4.12 17.25
C GLY A 416 -8.52 -3.23 16.09
N VAL A 417 -9.51 -2.82 15.30
CA VAL A 417 -9.34 -1.96 14.14
C VAL A 417 -9.17 -0.49 14.55
N ARG A 418 -8.36 0.24 13.79
CA ARG A 418 -8.19 1.68 13.93
C ARG A 418 -8.08 2.32 12.54
N TYR A 419 -8.68 3.48 12.40
CA TYR A 419 -8.58 4.33 11.22
C TYR A 419 -8.10 5.72 11.63
N THR A 420 -7.39 6.42 10.75
CA THR A 420 -6.79 7.72 11.02
C THR A 420 -6.87 8.65 9.80
N ASP A 421 -6.25 9.82 9.88
CA ASP A 421 -6.12 10.78 8.77
C ASP A 421 -7.45 11.32 8.28
N ASN A 422 -8.38 11.61 9.20
CA ASN A 422 -9.70 12.12 8.89
C ASN A 422 -10.13 13.27 9.82
N GLY A 423 -10.65 14.34 9.21
CA GLY A 423 -11.31 15.44 9.90
C GLY A 423 -12.82 15.27 9.86
N PHE A 424 -13.44 14.86 10.98
CA PHE A 424 -14.89 14.64 11.01
C PHE A 424 -15.70 15.88 10.64
N TRP A 425 -15.21 17.09 10.95
CA TRP A 425 -15.87 18.34 10.57
C TRP A 425 -16.14 18.40 9.06
N ASP A 426 -15.29 17.82 8.22
CA ASP A 426 -15.51 17.70 6.78
C ASP A 426 -16.40 16.50 6.43
N THR A 427 -15.99 15.33 6.87
CA THR A 427 -16.48 14.06 6.31
C THR A 427 -17.83 13.60 6.86
N TYR A 428 -18.32 14.16 7.98
CA TYR A 428 -19.66 13.84 8.50
C TYR A 428 -20.79 14.23 7.53
N ARG A 429 -20.54 15.23 6.66
CA ARG A 429 -21.57 15.83 5.82
C ARG A 429 -22.08 14.90 4.73
N THR A 430 -21.17 14.18 4.07
CA THR A 430 -21.49 13.33 2.91
C THR A 430 -20.64 12.07 2.80
N VAL A 431 -19.39 12.08 3.26
CA VAL A 431 -18.46 10.95 3.10
C VAL A 431 -18.86 9.76 3.99
N TYR A 432 -19.05 9.97 5.29
CA TYR A 432 -19.54 8.92 6.18
C TYR A 432 -20.97 8.46 5.87
N PRO A 433 -21.92 9.36 5.54
CA PRO A 433 -23.20 8.95 4.99
C PRO A 433 -23.07 8.07 3.74
N PHE A 434 -22.16 8.40 2.82
CA PHE A 434 -21.92 7.57 1.63
C PHE A 434 -21.42 6.16 1.98
N TYR A 435 -20.52 6.01 2.96
CA TYR A 435 -20.05 4.68 3.38
C TYR A 435 -21.12 3.81 4.06
N SER A 436 -22.20 4.42 4.54
CA SER A 436 -23.29 3.69 5.20
C SER A 436 -24.32 3.09 4.23
N ILE A 437 -24.20 3.43 2.94
CA ILE A 437 -25.02 2.95 1.83
C ILE A 437 -24.23 1.85 1.13
#